data_AF-A0A959V433-F1
#
_entry.id   AF-A0A959V433-F1
#
_cell.length_a   1.000
_cell.length_b   1.000
_cell.length_c   1.000
_cell.angle_alpha   90.00
_cell.angle_beta   90.00
_cell.angle_gamma   90.00
#
_symmetry.space_group_name_H-M   'P 1'
#
loop_
_entity.id
_entity.type
_entity.pdbx_description
1 polymer ?
#
loop_
_entity_poly.entity_id
_entity_poly.type
_entity_poly.pdbx_seq_one_letter_code
_entity_poly.pdbx_strand_id
1 'polypeptide(L)' 'MSNGHWSERWELVVGLEVHAQLITESKAYSSDPNAYGDHPNTNVSVVSLGHPGTLPVPNRKVVELAIR' A
#
# COMPACT_ATOMS: atom_id res chain seq x y z
N MET A 1 -6.54 -48.11 -3.27
CA MET A 1 -6.03 -46.73 -3.36
C MET A 1 -5.85 -46.25 -1.92
N SER A 2 -4.61 -46.18 -1.43
CA SER A 2 -4.33 -45.82 -0.04
C SER A 2 -4.56 -44.32 0.16
N ASN A 3 -5.54 -43.97 1.00
CA ASN A 3 -5.73 -42.61 1.47
C ASN A 3 -4.48 -42.18 2.23
N GLY A 4 -3.66 -41.34 1.61
CA GLY A 4 -2.45 -40.80 2.24
C GLY A 4 -2.86 -39.84 3.35
N HIS A 5 -2.66 -40.25 4.61
CA HIS A 5 -2.75 -39.40 5.80
C HIS A 5 -1.55 -38.43 5.86
N TRP A 6 -1.38 -37.58 4.85
CA TRP A 6 -0.26 -36.63 4.76
C TRP A 6 -0.25 -35.63 5.93
N SER A 7 -1.41 -35.35 6.51
CA SER A 7 -1.58 -34.46 7.67
C SER A 7 -1.00 -35.01 8.98
N GLU A 8 -0.72 -36.32 9.06
CA GLU A 8 -0.16 -36.92 10.29
C GLU A 8 1.38 -36.90 10.32
N ARG A 9 2.03 -36.53 9.20
CA ARG A 9 3.50 -36.46 9.09
C ARG A 9 4.06 -35.08 8.78
N TRP A 10 3.21 -34.11 8.40
CA TRP A 10 3.63 -32.80 7.92
C TRP A 10 2.69 -31.70 8.43
N GLU A 11 3.28 -30.54 8.73
CA GLU A 11 2.56 -29.35 9.19
C GLU A 11 2.47 -28.32 8.06
N LEU A 12 1.29 -27.72 7.87
CA LEU A 12 1.09 -26.64 6.92
C LEU A 12 1.48 -25.30 7.57
N VAL A 13 2.50 -24.65 7.00
CA VAL A 13 2.93 -23.30 7.40
C VAL A 13 2.66 -22.33 6.25
N VAL A 14 1.82 -21.31 6.50
CA VAL A 14 1.43 -20.31 5.50
C VAL A 14 1.69 -18.91 6.05
N GLY A 15 2.32 -18.06 5.24
CA GLY A 15 2.43 -16.62 5.49
C GLY A 15 1.53 -15.83 4.55
N LEU A 16 0.91 -14.77 5.06
CA LEU A 16 0.13 -13.83 4.26
C LEU A 16 0.78 -12.44 4.35
N GLU A 17 0.87 -11.76 3.22
CA GLU A 17 1.25 -10.35 3.13
C GLU A 17 0.07 -9.59 2.54
N VAL A 18 -0.44 -8.60 3.29
CA VAL A 18 -1.63 -7.84 2.91
C VAL A 18 -1.26 -6.37 2.82
N HIS A 19 -1.55 -5.75 1.68
CA HIS A 19 -1.43 -4.31 1.48
C HIS A 19 -2.83 -3.70 1.48
N ALA A 20 -3.09 -2.75 2.37
CA ALA A 20 -4.35 -2.02 2.47
C ALA A 20 -4.12 -0.54 2.12
N GLN A 21 -4.90 -0.02 1.16
CA GLN A 21 -4.83 1.39 0.78
C GLN A 21 -5.56 2.25 1.83
N LEU A 22 -4.83 3.15 2.47
CA LEU A 22 -5.40 4.07 3.45
C LEU A 22 -6.27 5.13 2.74
N ILE A 23 -7.45 5.37 3.31
CA ILE A 23 -8.40 6.35 2.79
C ILE A 23 -8.00 7.74 3.30
N THR A 24 -7.11 8.39 2.56
CA THR A 24 -6.68 9.79 2.77
C THR A 24 -7.02 10.64 1.56
N GLU A 25 -7.19 11.95 1.74
CA GLU A 25 -7.48 12.89 0.65
C GLU A 25 -6.28 13.12 -0.28
N SER A 26 -5.08 13.18 0.30
CA SER A 26 -3.80 13.33 -0.42
C SER A 26 -2.89 12.12 -0.25
N LYS A 27 -1.89 11.98 -1.15
CA LYS A 27 -0.88 10.92 -1.09
C LYS A 27 -0.05 10.97 0.20
N ALA A 28 0.73 9.91 0.44
CA ALA A 28 1.50 9.74 1.66
C ALA A 28 2.64 10.77 1.84
N TYR A 29 3.18 11.30 0.74
CA TYR A 29 4.39 12.15 0.75
C TYR A 29 4.28 13.42 -0.09
N SER A 30 3.14 13.64 -0.75
CA SER A 30 2.87 14.80 -1.60
C SER A 30 1.43 15.28 -1.41
N SER A 31 1.13 16.49 -1.87
CA SER A 31 -0.21 17.08 -1.82
C SER A 31 -1.14 16.61 -2.96
N ASP A 32 -0.71 15.66 -3.79
CA ASP A 32 -1.53 15.17 -4.90
C ASP A 32 -2.76 14.42 -4.38
N PRO A 33 -3.91 14.49 -5.06
CA PRO A 33 -5.10 13.73 -4.69
C PRO A 33 -4.85 12.22 -4.69
N ASN A 34 -5.40 11.54 -3.69
CA ASN A 34 -5.53 10.08 -3.63
C ASN A 34 -6.93 9.68 -4.09
N ALA A 35 -7.24 9.96 -5.36
CA ALA A 35 -8.54 9.71 -5.98
C ALA A 35 -8.44 8.61 -7.04
N TYR A 36 -9.54 7.87 -7.22
CA TYR A 36 -9.68 6.83 -8.23
C TYR A 36 -10.47 7.35 -9.44
N GLY A 37 -10.09 6.91 -10.64
CA GLY A 37 -10.87 7.10 -11.87
C GLY A 37 -10.46 8.29 -12.75
N ASP A 38 -9.47 9.09 -12.34
CA ASP A 38 -8.98 10.20 -13.14
C ASP A 38 -8.10 9.75 -14.33
N HIS A 39 -7.95 10.64 -15.32
CA HIS A 39 -7.14 10.38 -16.51
C HIS A 39 -5.66 10.15 -16.14
N PRO A 40 -4.91 9.30 -16.87
CA PRO A 40 -3.49 9.08 -16.64
C PRO A 40 -2.68 10.35 -16.43
N ASN A 41 -1.82 10.34 -15.40
CA ASN A 41 -0.91 11.42 -15.03
C ASN A 41 -1.59 12.78 -14.72
N THR A 42 -2.84 12.78 -14.27
CA THR A 42 -3.55 14.00 -13.86
C THR A 42 -3.28 14.35 -12.39
N ASN A 43 -3.26 13.34 -11.50
CA ASN A 43 -3.02 13.52 -10.07
C ASN A 43 -1.54 13.33 -9.73
N VAL A 44 -0.66 14.14 -10.32
CA VAL A 44 0.79 14.06 -10.12
C VAL A 44 1.40 15.44 -9.93
N SER A 45 2.48 15.47 -9.15
CA SER A 45 3.36 16.62 -8.96
C SER A 45 4.81 16.20 -9.14
N VAL A 46 5.71 17.18 -9.15
CA VAL A 46 7.17 16.99 -9.19
C VAL A 46 7.67 16.04 -8.09
N VAL A 47 7.00 16.01 -6.93
CA VAL A 47 7.34 15.10 -5.82
C VAL A 47 6.95 13.66 -6.18
N SER A 48 5.71 13.44 -6.61
CA SER A 48 5.25 12.08 -6.96
C SER A 48 5.91 11.51 -8.22
N LEU A 49 6.41 12.38 -9.11
CA LEU A 49 7.19 12.01 -10.30
C LEU A 49 8.68 11.81 -9.98
N GLY A 50 9.12 12.07 -8.75
CA GLY A 50 10.51 11.89 -8.34
C GLY A 50 11.48 12.82 -9.05
N HIS A 51 11.08 14.06 -9.34
CA HIS A 51 11.97 15.02 -9.98
C HIS A 51 13.19 15.32 -9.08
N PRO A 52 14.38 15.54 -9.68
CA PRO A 52 15.58 15.89 -8.92
C PRO A 52 15.37 17.13 -8.05
N GLY A 53 15.84 17.08 -6.81
CA GLY A 53 15.75 18.19 -5.85
C GLY A 53 14.43 18.30 -5.10
N THR A 54 13.47 17.40 -5.31
CA THR A 54 12.23 17.35 -4.53
C THR A 54 12.42 16.62 -3.20
N LEU A 55 11.66 17.02 -2.17
CA LEU A 55 11.69 16.42 -0.84
C LEU A 55 10.28 15.93 -0.44
N PRO A 56 10.15 14.73 0.15
CA PRO A 56 8.86 14.21 0.61
C PRO A 56 8.43 14.88 1.93
N VAL A 57 7.12 15.09 2.10
CA VAL A 57 6.54 15.55 3.37
C VAL A 57 5.48 14.55 3.83
N PRO A 58 5.64 13.91 5.01
CA PRO A 58 4.74 12.85 5.46
C PRO A 58 3.32 13.38 5.71
N ASN A 59 2.32 12.60 5.28
CA ASN A 59 0.91 12.90 5.49
C ASN A 59 0.48 12.54 6.92
N ARG A 60 0.03 13.54 7.69
CA ARG A 60 -0.44 13.36 9.07
C ARG A 60 -1.55 12.31 9.18
N LYS A 61 -2.46 12.24 8.21
CA LYS A 61 -3.59 11.30 8.23
C LYS A 61 -3.15 9.87 7.96
N VAL A 62 -2.13 9.67 7.12
CA VAL A 62 -1.51 8.35 6.91
C VAL A 62 -0.96 7.81 8.23
N VAL A 63 -0.19 8.64 8.95
CA VAL A 63 0.36 8.25 10.27
C VAL A 63 -0.74 7.97 11.27
N GLU A 64 -1.77 8.81 11.32
CA GLU A 64 -2.91 8.63 12.22
C GLU A 64 -3.67 7.32 11.95
N LEU A 65 -3.90 6.97 10.68
CA LEU A 65 -4.58 5.73 10.30
C LEU A 65 -3.71 4.49 10.51
N ALA A 66 -2.39 4.60 10.37
CA ALA A 66 -1.47 3.49 10.59
C ALA A 66 -1.30 3.12 12.08
N ILE A 67 -1.55 4.07 12.99
CA ILE A 67 -1.46 3.86 14.45
C ILE A 67 -2.80 3.39 15.07
N ARG A 68 -3.93 3.75 14.45
CA ARG A 68 -5.27 3.37 14.89
C ARG A 68 -5.50 1.86 14.76
#